data_AF-A0A4Q7Z959-F1
#
_entry.id   AF-A0A4Q7Z959-F1
#
_cell.length_a   1.000
_cell.length_b   1.000
_cell.length_c   1.000
_cell.angle_alpha   90.00
_cell.angle_beta   90.00
_cell.angle_gamma   90.00
#
_symmetry.space_group_name_H-M   'P 1'
#
loop_
_entity.id
_entity.type
_entity.pdbx_description
1 polymer ?
#
loop_
_entity_poly.entity_id
_entity_poly.type
_entity_poly.pdbx_seq_one_letter_code
_entity_poly.pdbx_strand_id
1 'polypeptide(L)'
;MPLETYEFDDDSYTATANAGVNVPAVLAVLHGHPVHRQHIGTTGLIITGRAPDGQIISVGLLEIPGRDDTYRVAQVHVLPPAQAAAFEHRMGGE
;
A
#
# COMPACT_ATOMS: atom_id res chain seq x y z
N MET A 1 -4.22 17.66 2.23
CA MET A 1 -3.11 16.98 1.53
C MET A 1 -3.46 16.97 0.05
N PRO A 2 -2.51 17.11 -0.88
CA PRO A 2 -2.81 16.93 -2.30
C PRO A 2 -3.47 15.56 -2.51
N LEU A 3 -4.41 15.50 -3.44
CA LEU A 3 -5.14 14.28 -3.75
C LEU A 3 -4.23 13.37 -4.58
N GLU A 4 -3.63 12.37 -3.92
CA GLU A 4 -2.85 11.34 -4.61
C GLU A 4 -3.78 10.49 -5.50
N THR A 5 -3.32 10.20 -6.71
CA THR A 5 -4.04 9.35 -7.67
C THR A 5 -3.35 7.99 -7.76
N TYR A 6 -4.12 6.92 -7.58
CA TYR A 6 -3.61 5.55 -7.68
C TYR A 6 -4.20 4.85 -8.90
N GLU A 7 -3.35 4.36 -9.79
CA GLU A 7 -3.74 3.66 -11.01
C GLU A 7 -3.48 2.15 -10.91
N PHE A 8 -4.39 1.40 -11.55
CA PHE A 8 -4.32 -0.04 -11.66
C PHE A 8 -4.35 -0.44 -13.15
N ASP A 9 -3.32 -1.14 -13.58
CA ASP A 9 -3.26 -1.83 -14.86
C ASP A 9 -3.31 -3.36 -14.66
N ASP A 10 -3.20 -4.13 -15.76
CA ASP A 10 -3.26 -5.60 -15.71
C ASP A 10 -2.20 -6.22 -14.78
N ASP A 11 -1.00 -5.62 -14.72
CA ASP A 11 0.06 -6.06 -13.79
C ASP A 11 -0.34 -5.78 -12.33
N SER A 12 -0.96 -4.63 -12.08
CA SER A 12 -1.49 -4.25 -10.77
C SER A 12 -2.53 -5.26 -10.28
N TYR A 13 -3.49 -5.61 -11.15
CA TYR A 13 -4.51 -6.60 -10.82
C TYR A 13 -3.90 -7.98 -10.57
N THR A 14 -2.92 -8.38 -11.38
CA THR A 14 -2.16 -9.62 -11.19
C THR A 14 -1.43 -9.64 -9.85
N ALA A 15 -0.81 -8.52 -9.46
CA ALA A 15 -0.13 -8.39 -8.17
C ALA A 15 -1.10 -8.54 -6.98
N THR A 16 -2.27 -7.90 -7.04
CA THR A 16 -3.31 -8.05 -6.00
C THR A 16 -3.80 -9.50 -5.89
N ALA A 17 -4.07 -10.14 -7.03
CA ALA A 17 -4.54 -11.52 -7.10
C ALA A 17 -3.50 -12.51 -6.53
N ASN A 18 -2.22 -12.35 -6.88
CA ASN A 18 -1.13 -13.18 -6.36
C ASN A 18 -0.95 -13.03 -4.84
N ALA A 19 -1.24 -11.86 -4.29
CA ALA A 19 -1.22 -11.62 -2.85
C ALA A 19 -2.47 -12.16 -2.14
N GLY A 20 -3.50 -12.59 -2.87
CA GLY A 20 -4.80 -12.96 -2.31
C GLY A 20 -5.57 -11.78 -1.73
N VAL A 21 -5.26 -10.55 -2.15
CA VAL A 21 -5.86 -9.31 -1.65
C VAL A 21 -6.78 -8.73 -2.72
N ASN A 22 -7.98 -8.30 -2.33
CA ASN A 22 -8.89 -7.65 -3.26
C ASN A 22 -8.53 -6.16 -3.46
N VAL A 23 -8.84 -5.62 -4.65
CA VAL A 23 -8.57 -4.22 -4.98
C VAL A 23 -9.22 -3.22 -4.00
N PRO A 24 -10.48 -3.42 -3.54
CA PRO A 24 -11.06 -2.56 -2.50
C PRO A 24 -10.25 -2.47 -1.20
N ALA A 25 -9.64 -3.56 -0.75
CA ALA A 25 -8.78 -3.59 0.43
C ALA A 25 -7.49 -2.80 0.22
N VAL A 26 -6.90 -2.89 -0.98
CA VAL A 26 -5.74 -2.07 -1.37
C VAL A 26 -6.11 -0.58 -1.35
N LEU A 27 -7.21 -0.21 -2.01
CA LEU A 27 -7.70 1.18 -2.03
C LEU A 27 -8.01 1.71 -0.62
N ALA A 28 -8.62 0.87 0.22
CA ALA A 28 -8.90 1.23 1.61
C ALA A 28 -7.62 1.53 2.41
N VAL A 29 -6.50 0.85 2.12
CA VAL A 29 -5.19 1.18 2.71
C VAL A 29 -4.60 2.44 2.11
N LEU A 30 -4.63 2.58 0.78
CA LEU A 30 -4.04 3.74 0.08
C LEU A 30 -4.70 5.07 0.43
N HIS A 31 -6.00 5.07 0.69
CA HIS A 31 -6.77 6.25 1.09
C HIS A 31 -7.08 6.30 2.60
N GLY A 32 -6.70 5.26 3.35
CA GLY A 32 -7.03 5.12 4.75
C GLY A 32 -6.00 5.75 5.68
N HIS A 33 -6.40 5.91 6.94
CA HIS A 33 -5.51 6.24 8.04
C HIS A 33 -5.89 5.43 9.30
N PRO A 34 -4.93 5.07 10.16
CA PRO A 34 -3.50 5.38 10.08
C PRO A 34 -2.71 4.42 9.15
N VAL A 35 -1.65 4.92 8.51
CA VAL A 35 -0.74 4.16 7.63
C VAL A 35 0.71 4.56 7.84
N HIS A 36 1.63 3.63 7.56
CA HIS A 36 3.07 3.92 7.47
C HIS A 36 3.47 4.12 6.02
N ARG A 37 4.22 5.19 5.74
CA ARG A 37 4.68 5.54 4.39
C ARG A 37 6.21 5.56 4.37
N GLN A 38 6.80 4.90 3.39
CA GLN A 38 8.25 4.80 3.22
C GLN A 38 8.64 4.98 1.75
N HIS A 39 9.41 6.03 1.45
CA HIS A 39 9.98 6.21 0.11
C HIS A 39 11.15 5.24 -0.11
N ILE A 40 11.20 4.64 -1.30
CA ILE A 40 12.25 3.73 -1.75
C ILE A 40 12.86 4.30 -3.03
N GLY A 41 14.01 4.96 -2.88
CA GLY A 41 14.64 5.68 -3.99
C GLY A 41 13.83 6.89 -4.44
N THR A 42 13.96 7.26 -5.71
CA THR A 42 13.37 8.48 -6.26
C THR A 42 11.89 8.33 -6.63
N THR A 43 11.48 7.17 -7.14
CA THR A 43 10.13 6.96 -7.71
C THR A 43 9.32 5.88 -6.99
N GLY A 44 9.90 5.21 -5.99
CA GLY A 44 9.25 4.13 -5.26
C GLY A 44 8.64 4.62 -3.96
N LEU A 45 7.45 4.14 -3.64
CA LEU A 45 6.78 4.37 -2.36
C LEU A 45 6.19 3.07 -1.84
N ILE A 46 6.32 2.81 -0.55
CA ILE A 46 5.64 1.72 0.14
C ILE A 46 4.65 2.32 1.13
N ILE A 47 3.39 1.90 1.04
CA ILE A 47 2.36 2.22 2.03
C ILE A 47 1.94 0.93 2.72
N THR A 48 2.07 0.90 4.04
CA THR A 48 1.65 -0.23 4.87
C THR A 48 0.53 0.19 5.80
N GLY A 49 -0.55 -0.58 5.82
CA GLY A 49 -1.74 -0.26 6.59
C GLY A 49 -2.64 -1.46 6.84
N ARG A 50 -3.65 -1.25 7.68
CA ARG A 50 -4.66 -2.26 8.00
C ARG A 50 -5.81 -2.18 7.00
N ALA A 51 -6.08 -3.28 6.31
CA ALA A 51 -7.23 -3.45 5.44
C ALA A 51 -8.53 -3.69 6.26
N PRO A 52 -9.72 -3.48 5.65
CA PRO A 52 -11.00 -3.63 6.34
C PRO A 52 -11.29 -5.04 6.89
N ASP A 53 -10.69 -6.07 6.29
CA ASP A 53 -10.77 -7.46 6.74
C ASP A 53 -9.84 -7.78 7.93
N GLY A 54 -9.06 -6.78 8.38
CA GLY A 54 -8.15 -6.88 9.51
C GLY A 54 -6.74 -7.33 9.13
N GLN A 55 -6.46 -7.67 7.87
CA GLN A 55 -5.10 -7.95 7.42
C GLN A 55 -4.27 -6.67 7.41
N ILE A 56 -2.96 -6.80 7.68
CA ILE A 56 -2.02 -5.71 7.43
C ILE A 56 -1.34 -5.99 6.11
N ILE A 57 -1.46 -5.06 5.17
CA ILE A 57 -0.91 -5.18 3.84
C ILE A 57 0.09 -4.06 3.58
N SER A 58 1.10 -4.37 2.78
CA SER A 58 2.06 -3.43 2.24
C SER A 58 1.87 -3.33 0.74
N VAL A 59 1.73 -2.10 0.25
CA VAL A 59 1.48 -1.77 -1.15
C VAL A 59 2.71 -1.05 -1.68
N GLY A 60 3.40 -1.68 -2.62
CA GLY A 60 4.49 -1.08 -3.38
C GLY A 60 3.94 -0.28 -4.56
N LEU A 61 4.35 0.97 -4.63
CA LEU A 61 3.90 1.97 -5.58
C LEU A 61 5.08 2.49 -6.41
N LEU A 62 4.82 2.78 -7.68
CA LEU A 62 5.75 3.45 -8.58
C LEU A 62 5.12 4.73 -9.11
N GLU A 63 5.80 5.85 -8.92
CA GLU A 63 5.40 7.13 -9.50
C GLU A 63 5.39 7.05 -11.02
N ILE A 64 4.36 7.64 -11.64
CA ILE A 64 4.23 7.68 -13.09
C ILE A 64 4.99 8.91 -13.62
N PRO A 65 6.03 8.74 -14.45
CA PRO A 65 6.86 9.85 -14.91
C PRO A 65 6.04 10.94 -15.62
N GLY A 66 6.27 12.20 -15.22
CA GLY A 66 5.59 13.37 -15.79
C GLY A 66 4.15 13.59 -15.30
N ARG A 67 3.75 12.91 -14.21
CA ARG A 67 2.44 13.07 -13.58
C ARG A 67 2.60 13.27 -12.08
N ASP A 68 2.33 14.49 -11.61
CA ASP A 68 2.40 14.83 -10.18
C ASP A 68 1.44 13.94 -9.35
N ASP A 69 1.95 13.50 -8.20
CA ASP A 69 1.22 12.73 -7.17
C ASP A 69 0.43 11.52 -7.72
N THR A 70 0.88 10.95 -8.83
CA THR A 70 0.24 9.80 -9.48
C THR A 70 1.14 8.58 -9.37
N TYR A 71 0.58 7.51 -8.80
CA TYR A 71 1.29 6.27 -8.56
C TYR A 71 0.56 5.08 -9.17
N ARG A 72 1.31 4.14 -9.73
CA ARG A 72 0.81 2.82 -10.14
C ARG A 72 1.09 1.78 -9.05
N VAL A 73 0.13 0.91 -8.78
CA VAL A 73 0.32 -0.24 -7.87
C VAL A 73 1.19 -1.30 -8.54
N ALA A 74 2.40 -1.50 -8.01
CA ALA A 74 3.36 -2.43 -8.59
C ALA A 74 3.38 -3.77 -7.85
N GLN A 75 3.20 -3.76 -6.53
CA GLN A 75 3.29 -4.95 -5.68
C GLN A 75 2.34 -4.86 -4.49
N VAL A 76 1.85 -6.01 -4.04
CA VAL A 76 1.04 -6.12 -2.81
C VAL A 76 1.53 -7.31 -2.01
N HIS A 77 1.67 -7.13 -0.70
CA HIS A 77 2.07 -8.17 0.22
C HIS A 77 1.22 -8.13 1.48
N VAL A 78 0.70 -9.29 1.90
CA VAL A 78 0.16 -9.46 3.26
C VAL A 78 1.34 -9.64 4.21
N LEU A 79 1.39 -8.83 5.28
CA LEU A 79 2.44 -8.97 6.29
C LEU A 79 2.23 -10.27 7.07
N PRO A 80 3.28 -11.08 7.26
CA PRO A 80 3.18 -12.24 8.14
C PRO A 80 2.98 -11.80 9.60
N PRO A 81 2.41 -12.66 10.47
CA PRO A 81 1.96 -12.29 11.80
C PRO A 81 3.00 -11.55 12.66
N ALA A 82 4.27 -11.95 12.60
CA ALA A 82 5.34 -11.29 13.34
C ALA A 82 5.60 -9.84 12.88
N GLN A 83 5.53 -9.58 11.58
CA GLN A 83 5.70 -8.24 11.02
C GLN A 83 4.45 -7.37 11.24
N ALA A 84 3.27 -7.98 11.15
CA ALA A 84 2.00 -7.33 11.47
C ALA A 84 1.99 -6.82 12.92
N ALA A 85 2.38 -7.67 13.89
CA ALA A 85 2.48 -7.27 15.29
C ALA A 85 3.50 -6.14 15.51
N ALA A 86 4.66 -6.19 14.83
CA ALA A 86 5.66 -5.12 14.89
C ALA A 86 5.15 -3.79 14.31
N PHE A 87 4.38 -3.86 13.21
CA PHE A 87 3.71 -2.70 12.64
C PHE A 87 2.68 -2.11 13.62
N GLU A 88 1.82 -2.94 14.22
CA GLU A 88 0.82 -2.48 15.19
C GLU A 88 1.47 -1.82 16.41
N HIS A 89 2.54 -2.41 16.95
CA HIS A 89 3.29 -1.80 18.05
C HIS A 89 3.91 -0.45 17.66
N ARG A 90 4.39 -0.31 16.41
CA ARG A 90 4.92 0.96 15.90
C ARG A 90 3.83 2.03 15.75
N MET A 91 2.64 1.63 15.33
CA MET A 91 1.52 2.55 15.08
C MET A 91 0.74 2.91 16.35
N GLY A 92 0.77 2.05 17.38
CA GLY A 92 0.12 2.26 18.68
C GLY A 92 1.04 2.79 19.79
N GLY A 93 2.31 3.09 19.47
CA GLY A 93 3.26 3.68 20.42
C GLY A 93 3.02 5.18 20.60
N GLU A 94 2.28 5.53 21.64
CA GLU A 94 2.37 6.82 22.36
C GLU A 94 3.71 6.95 23.11
#